data_AF-A0A6P8ZSF1-F1
#
_entry.id   AF-A0A6P8ZSF1-F1
#
_cell.length_a   1.000
_cell.length_b   1.000
_cell.length_c   1.000
_cell.angle_alpha   90.00
_cell.angle_beta   90.00
_cell.angle_gamma   90.00
#
_symmetry.space_group_name_H-M   'P 1'
#
loop_
_entity.id
_entity.type
_entity.pdbx_description
1 polymer ?
#
loop_
_entity_poly.entity_id
_entity_poly.type
_entity_poly.pdbx_seq_one_letter_code
_entity_poly.pdbx_strand_id
1 'polypeptide(L)'
;MPAQQAKQASPTRACVAVGSGRVKESRLCSLDSPGHPAPKVDRRSAAMPPPRCLLLVTLVAAALAFPVSATFRSRSIPGSSLLKTVKLRIYGGSLEDYAQYFALPQADKVLNDIRFDPRMPTMMYFHGYTETPDKESVKVVMSAFIAQAKYNVIFVDWSKAAAPLYPIPLMLVSEVGRMVAYQLDAWHEAGALSIDTVYLVGHSLGGQAAGFAGKFLTKGKIPRITALDPALPGFNNPNLRTSHLSSSDALFVDVIHTDGGSYGVAYPTGHADFYPNGGARLQPGCPAGARILSDDDFCSHWRSWRFFAESLNATGTPFLAVQCPSMEAFGSGRCSGNKPVTMGYHAHPSTRGTFFLETGDKLPFAKGEAGITPSPSAMARARRLRQSRRRFFFF
;
A
#
# COMPACT_ATOMS: atom_id res chain seq x y z
N MET A 1 -61.08 -12.85 15.50
CA MET A 1 -62.02 -11.94 14.80
C MET A 1 -61.38 -10.55 14.74
N PRO A 2 -61.43 -9.84 13.60
CA PRO A 2 -60.45 -10.06 12.54
C PRO A 2 -59.65 -8.82 12.13
N ALA A 3 -58.71 -9.10 11.24
CA ALA A 3 -57.87 -8.23 10.43
C ALA A 3 -58.50 -6.93 9.90
N GLN A 4 -57.65 -5.93 9.70
CA GLN A 4 -57.74 -5.04 8.54
C GLN A 4 -56.35 -4.74 7.97
N GLN A 5 -56.17 -5.17 6.72
CA GLN A 5 -55.16 -4.67 5.80
C GLN A 5 -55.49 -3.23 5.40
N ALA A 6 -54.46 -2.41 5.18
CA ALA A 6 -54.54 -1.30 4.23
C ALA A 6 -53.22 -1.16 3.46
N LYS A 7 -53.39 -1.11 2.13
CA LYS A 7 -52.39 -1.03 1.07
C LYS A 7 -51.84 0.40 0.89
N GLN A 8 -50.67 0.43 0.25
CA GLN A 8 -50.20 1.42 -0.74
C GLN A 8 -49.99 2.88 -0.29
N ALA A 9 -48.75 3.37 -0.46
CA ALA A 9 -48.39 4.23 -1.61
C ALA A 9 -46.96 4.76 -1.46
N SER A 10 -46.14 4.60 -2.50
CA SER A 10 -44.98 5.47 -2.72
C SER A 10 -45.45 6.86 -3.15
N PRO A 11 -44.70 7.92 -2.81
CA PRO A 11 -44.60 9.06 -3.70
C PRO A 11 -43.14 9.34 -4.08
N THR A 12 -42.90 9.21 -5.38
CA THR A 12 -42.31 10.22 -6.26
C THR A 12 -41.31 11.24 -5.69
N ARG A 13 -40.12 11.22 -6.31
CA ARG A 13 -39.20 12.36 -6.44
C ARG A 13 -39.96 13.65 -6.81
N ALA A 14 -39.71 14.71 -6.06
CA ALA A 14 -39.91 16.08 -6.50
C ALA A 14 -38.58 16.84 -6.38
N CYS A 15 -38.02 17.22 -7.52
CA CYS A 15 -36.99 18.24 -7.61
C CYS A 15 -37.63 19.60 -7.32
N VAL A 16 -37.05 20.37 -6.39
CA VAL A 16 -37.31 21.81 -6.29
C VAL A 16 -36.03 22.51 -6.73
N ALA A 17 -36.16 23.23 -7.84
CA ALA A 17 -35.21 24.26 -8.26
C ALA A 17 -35.58 25.57 -7.58
N VAL A 18 -34.57 26.27 -7.04
CA VAL A 18 -34.61 27.73 -6.85
C VAL A 18 -33.40 28.27 -7.60
N GLY A 19 -33.68 29.01 -8.67
CA GLY A 19 -32.70 29.74 -9.44
C GLY A 19 -32.65 31.21 -9.05
N SER A 20 -31.53 31.84 -9.40
CA SER A 20 -31.33 33.25 -9.79
C SER A 20 -29.93 33.68 -9.30
N GLY A 21 -28.99 34.14 -10.12
CA GLY A 21 -29.12 34.50 -11.52
C GLY A 21 -27.80 34.87 -12.20
N ARG A 22 -27.91 34.90 -13.54
CA ARG A 22 -27.36 35.89 -14.50
C ARG A 22 -25.84 36.01 -14.68
N VAL A 23 -25.25 36.21 -15.87
CA VAL A 23 -25.58 36.21 -17.32
C VAL A 23 -24.16 36.21 -17.97
N LYS A 24 -23.86 35.45 -19.03
CA LYS A 24 -23.82 35.92 -20.43
C LYS A 24 -23.66 34.74 -21.39
N GLU A 25 -24.67 34.55 -22.22
CA GLU A 25 -24.60 33.88 -23.52
C GLU A 25 -23.79 34.73 -24.51
N SER A 26 -23.13 34.05 -25.45
CA SER A 26 -23.08 34.50 -26.85
C SER A 26 -23.17 33.26 -27.76
N ARG A 27 -24.27 33.21 -28.51
CA ARG A 27 -24.62 32.24 -29.56
C ARG A 27 -23.75 32.42 -30.80
N LEU A 28 -23.65 31.38 -31.65
CA LEU A 28 -23.89 31.39 -33.12
C LEU A 28 -23.49 29.99 -33.66
N CYS A 29 -24.45 29.09 -33.92
CA CYS A 29 -25.16 28.85 -35.19
C CYS A 29 -24.53 27.73 -36.03
N SER A 30 -25.31 26.65 -36.20
CA SER A 30 -25.11 25.52 -37.12
C SER A 30 -25.51 25.88 -38.55
N LEU A 31 -24.89 25.22 -39.53
CA LEU A 31 -25.42 25.01 -40.89
C LEU A 31 -25.06 23.60 -41.37
N ASP A 32 -26.02 22.94 -42.00
CA ASP A 32 -26.01 21.55 -42.51
C ASP A 32 -25.67 21.45 -44.01
N SER A 33 -24.87 20.43 -44.37
CA SER A 33 -24.91 19.49 -45.55
C SER A 33 -24.79 20.01 -47.01
N PRO A 34 -24.55 19.19 -48.10
CA PRO A 34 -24.23 17.73 -48.27
C PRO A 34 -23.12 17.35 -49.34
N GLY A 35 -22.70 16.06 -49.41
CA GLY A 35 -22.55 15.28 -50.67
C GLY A 35 -21.18 15.03 -51.40
N HIS A 36 -20.59 13.82 -51.20
CA HIS A 36 -19.85 12.87 -52.11
C HIS A 36 -18.69 13.29 -53.08
N PRO A 37 -17.84 12.36 -53.61
CA PRO A 37 -17.41 11.01 -53.19
C PRO A 37 -15.85 10.83 -53.14
N ALA A 38 -15.38 9.67 -52.68
CA ALA A 38 -13.97 9.29 -52.57
C ALA A 38 -13.38 8.68 -53.87
N PRO A 39 -12.05 8.75 -54.09
CA PRO A 39 -11.34 7.81 -54.96
C PRO A 39 -10.52 6.79 -54.15
N LYS A 40 -10.62 5.52 -54.56
CA LYS A 40 -9.70 4.43 -54.19
C LYS A 40 -8.40 4.58 -54.98
N VAL A 41 -7.24 4.50 -54.33
CA VAL A 41 -5.99 4.00 -54.94
C VAL A 41 -5.22 3.15 -53.93
N ASP A 42 -4.54 2.17 -54.50
CA ASP A 42 -4.15 0.87 -53.99
C ASP A 42 -2.87 0.82 -53.12
N ARG A 43 -2.73 -0.32 -52.46
CA ARG A 43 -1.64 -0.71 -51.54
C ARG A 43 -0.23 -0.63 -52.16
N ARG A 44 0.77 -0.25 -51.34
CA ARG A 44 2.05 -0.98 -51.19
C ARG A 44 2.87 -0.50 -49.97
N SER A 45 3.12 -1.45 -49.08
CA SER A 45 4.34 -1.70 -48.29
C SER A 45 5.09 -0.56 -47.60
N ALA A 46 5.05 -0.53 -46.27
CA ALA A 46 6.23 -0.48 -45.40
C ALA A 46 5.80 -0.64 -43.94
N ALA A 47 6.07 -1.81 -43.36
CA ALA A 47 5.91 -2.07 -41.94
C ALA A 47 7.04 -1.35 -41.17
N MET A 48 6.68 -0.47 -40.24
CA MET A 48 7.57 -0.02 -39.17
C MET A 48 6.97 -0.46 -37.81
N PRO A 49 7.78 -1.01 -36.89
CA PRO A 49 7.29 -1.43 -35.58
C PRO A 49 7.01 -0.22 -34.68
N PRO A 50 6.06 -0.31 -33.73
CA PRO A 50 5.78 0.78 -32.81
C PRO A 50 6.97 0.99 -31.85
N PRO A 51 7.25 2.24 -31.43
CA PRO A 51 8.36 2.52 -30.55
C PRO A 51 8.10 1.90 -29.17
N ARG A 52 9.09 1.15 -28.68
CA ARG A 52 9.15 0.69 -27.29
C ARG A 52 9.20 1.92 -26.38
N CYS A 53 8.11 2.23 -25.70
CA CYS A 53 8.10 3.16 -24.56
C CYS A 53 8.80 2.50 -23.38
N LEU A 54 10.14 2.58 -23.35
CA LEU A 54 10.95 2.36 -22.17
C LEU A 54 11.15 3.74 -21.53
N LEU A 55 10.22 4.18 -20.67
CA LEU A 55 10.46 5.38 -19.87
C LEU A 55 11.42 4.99 -18.72
N LEU A 56 12.71 5.18 -18.94
CA LEU A 56 13.68 5.27 -17.85
C LEU A 56 13.33 6.50 -17.02
N VAL A 57 13.06 6.31 -15.74
CA VAL A 57 13.10 7.39 -14.76
C VAL A 57 14.57 7.74 -14.52
N THR A 58 15.11 8.67 -15.31
CA THR A 58 16.43 9.27 -15.06
C THR A 58 16.28 10.78 -14.94
N LEU A 59 16.17 11.26 -13.70
CA LEU A 59 16.52 12.63 -13.33
C LEU A 59 17.28 12.59 -12.00
N VAL A 60 18.54 12.16 -12.04
CA VAL A 60 19.60 12.61 -11.14
C VAL A 60 20.89 12.68 -11.95
N ALA A 61 21.24 13.87 -12.45
CA ALA A 61 22.58 14.21 -12.92
C ALA A 61 22.74 15.72 -13.09
N ALA A 62 22.74 16.47 -11.98
CA ALA A 62 23.30 17.83 -11.93
C ALA A 62 23.51 18.28 -10.47
N ALA A 63 24.44 17.64 -9.76
CA ALA A 63 25.03 18.19 -8.53
C ALA A 63 26.27 17.39 -8.09
N LEU A 64 27.29 17.29 -8.93
CA LEU A 64 28.64 16.87 -8.50
C LEU A 64 29.69 17.71 -9.22
N ALA A 65 29.99 18.87 -8.65
CA ALA A 65 31.31 19.53 -8.72
C ALA A 65 31.28 20.78 -7.82
N PHE A 66 31.44 20.60 -6.51
CA PHE A 66 31.98 21.66 -5.66
C PHE A 66 33.22 21.11 -4.95
N PRO A 67 34.38 21.79 -5.06
CA PRO A 67 35.59 21.35 -4.40
C PRO A 67 35.42 21.53 -2.89
N VAL A 68 35.68 20.46 -2.13
CA VAL A 68 35.66 20.48 -0.67
C VAL A 68 36.96 21.12 -0.21
N SER A 69 36.93 22.44 0.03
CA SER A 69 37.92 23.10 0.88
C SER A 69 37.33 24.40 1.43
N ALA A 70 36.64 24.30 2.58
CA ALA A 70 36.40 25.40 3.52
C ALA A 70 35.64 24.85 4.75
N THR A 71 36.37 24.77 5.87
CA THR A 71 35.89 24.90 7.25
C THR A 71 34.44 24.49 7.56
N PHE A 72 34.29 23.33 8.20
CA PHE A 72 33.07 22.86 8.85
C PHE A 72 32.58 23.88 9.90
N ARG A 73 31.67 24.78 9.50
CA ARG A 73 30.68 25.34 10.43
C ARG A 73 29.47 24.43 10.39
N SER A 74 29.08 23.90 11.55
CA SER A 74 27.87 23.13 11.81
C SER A 74 26.62 23.83 11.20
N ARG A 75 26.27 23.47 9.97
CA ARG A 75 24.94 23.69 9.41
C ARG A 75 24.17 22.40 9.63
N SER A 76 23.11 22.49 10.43
CA SER A 76 22.17 21.41 10.73
C SER A 76 21.66 20.77 9.44
N ILE A 77 21.74 19.44 9.38
CA ILE A 77 21.17 18.63 8.30
C ILE A 77 19.65 18.90 8.28
N PRO A 78 19.04 19.29 7.12
CA PRO A 78 17.60 19.54 7.00
C PRO A 78 16.72 18.38 7.49
N GLY A 79 17.24 17.15 7.41
CA GLY A 79 16.58 15.95 7.93
C GLY A 79 16.31 15.97 9.44
N SER A 80 17.17 16.60 10.25
CA SER A 80 16.99 16.59 11.71
C SER A 80 15.78 17.41 12.18
N SER A 81 15.36 18.44 11.44
CA SER A 81 14.19 19.24 11.81
C SER A 81 12.89 18.52 11.47
N LEU A 82 12.82 17.85 10.32
CA LEU A 82 11.66 17.05 9.93
C LEU A 82 11.47 15.84 10.83
N LEU A 83 12.55 15.16 11.24
CA LEU A 83 12.45 14.03 12.16
C LEU A 83 11.89 14.43 13.54
N LYS A 84 12.15 15.65 14.00
CA LYS A 84 11.54 16.19 15.24
C LYS A 84 10.02 16.40 15.16
N THR A 85 9.44 16.31 13.97
CA THR A 85 7.99 16.46 13.78
C THR A 85 7.25 15.13 13.78
N VAL A 86 7.94 13.99 13.83
CA VAL A 86 7.32 12.67 13.91
C VAL A 86 6.54 12.58 15.22
N LYS A 87 5.30 12.08 15.15
CA LYS A 87 4.41 11.91 16.29
C LYS A 87 3.94 10.47 16.40
N LEU A 88 3.66 10.06 17.63
CA LEU A 88 2.92 8.85 17.94
C LEU A 88 1.51 9.28 18.33
N ARG A 89 0.50 8.87 17.57
CA ARG A 89 -0.91 9.06 17.93
C ARG A 89 -1.46 7.76 18.48
N ILE A 90 -1.87 7.77 19.74
CA ILE A 90 -2.52 6.61 20.36
C ILE A 90 -4.03 6.81 20.32
N TYR A 91 -4.74 5.82 19.79
CA TYR A 91 -6.18 5.84 19.61
C TYR A 91 -6.88 5.01 20.68
N GLY A 92 -8.06 5.46 21.09
CA GLY A 92 -8.97 4.74 21.97
C GLY A 92 -10.09 4.09 21.17
N GLY A 93 -11.34 4.39 21.52
CA GLY A 93 -12.52 3.70 20.96
C GLY A 93 -12.92 4.12 19.54
N SER A 94 -12.37 5.22 19.00
CA SER A 94 -12.67 5.70 17.65
C SER A 94 -11.50 6.51 17.06
N LEU A 95 -11.63 6.96 15.80
CA LEU A 95 -10.62 7.80 15.15
C LEU A 95 -10.56 9.22 15.72
N GLU A 96 -11.64 9.67 16.36
CA GLU A 96 -11.78 10.98 17.00
C GLU A 96 -11.22 10.96 18.43
N ASP A 97 -11.23 9.79 19.08
CA ASP A 97 -10.65 9.56 20.40
C ASP A 97 -9.15 9.24 20.29
N TYR A 98 -8.33 10.28 20.21
CA TYR A 98 -6.88 10.14 20.19
C TYR A 98 -6.17 11.30 20.91
N ALA A 99 -4.92 11.04 21.29
CA ALA A 99 -3.93 12.05 21.61
C ALA A 99 -2.66 11.74 20.85
N GLN A 100 -1.81 12.76 20.77
CA GLN A 100 -0.59 12.71 20.01
C GLN A 100 0.57 13.23 20.84
N TYR A 101 1.69 12.55 20.70
CA TYR A 101 2.94 12.87 21.38
C TYR A 101 4.05 12.93 20.35
N PHE A 102 5.03 13.80 20.52
CA PHE A 102 6.21 13.75 19.65
C PHE A 102 6.97 12.45 19.91
N ALA A 103 7.39 11.77 18.84
CA ALA A 103 8.12 10.52 18.93
C ALA A 103 9.43 10.65 19.70
N LEU A 104 10.04 11.85 19.69
CA LEU A 104 11.09 12.24 20.63
C LEU A 104 10.94 13.74 20.97
N PRO A 105 11.15 14.15 22.23
CA PRO A 105 11.49 13.33 23.40
C PRO A 105 10.26 12.86 24.20
N GLN A 106 9.03 13.03 23.69
CA GLN A 106 7.79 12.87 24.48
C GLN A 106 7.14 11.49 24.35
N ALA A 107 7.79 10.51 23.74
CA ALA A 107 7.13 9.25 23.43
C ALA A 107 6.82 8.41 24.68
N ASP A 108 7.64 8.46 25.71
CA ASP A 108 7.33 7.95 27.06
C ASP A 108 5.97 8.41 27.61
N LYS A 109 5.49 9.60 27.23
CA LYS A 109 4.14 10.06 27.63
C LYS A 109 3.00 9.21 27.05
N VAL A 110 3.22 8.51 25.93
CA VAL A 110 2.23 7.58 25.35
C VAL A 110 1.87 6.48 26.35
N LEU A 111 2.84 6.00 27.13
CA LEU A 111 2.64 4.91 28.09
C LEU A 111 1.78 5.32 29.30
N ASN A 112 1.68 6.62 29.57
CA ASN A 112 0.88 7.18 30.66
C ASN A 112 -0.47 7.73 30.17
N ASP A 113 -0.77 7.60 28.88
CA ASP A 113 -2.05 8.00 28.32
C ASP A 113 -3.15 7.04 28.79
N ILE A 114 -4.35 7.56 29.09
CA ILE A 114 -5.50 6.75 29.51
C ILE A 114 -5.93 5.70 28.47
N ARG A 115 -5.57 5.90 27.19
CA ARG A 115 -5.83 4.96 26.09
C ARG A 115 -4.81 3.82 26.02
N PHE A 116 -3.71 3.87 26.77
CA PHE A 116 -2.70 2.81 26.81
C PHE A 116 -3.00 1.81 27.93
N ASP A 117 -3.11 0.52 27.59
CA ASP A 117 -3.19 -0.58 28.56
C ASP A 117 -1.94 -1.46 28.44
N PRO A 118 -1.06 -1.51 29.46
CA PRO A 118 0.17 -2.31 29.42
C PRO A 118 -0.08 -3.82 29.31
N ARG A 119 -1.32 -4.30 29.51
CA ARG A 119 -1.69 -5.71 29.39
C ARG A 119 -2.07 -6.09 27.96
N MET A 120 -2.31 -5.11 27.09
CA MET A 120 -2.67 -5.33 25.68
C MET A 120 -1.43 -5.33 24.79
N PRO A 121 -1.39 -6.15 23.72
CA PRO A 121 -0.36 -6.03 22.70
C PRO A 121 -0.42 -4.68 21.99
N THR A 122 0.73 -4.21 21.48
CA THR A 122 0.82 -2.90 20.83
C THR A 122 0.96 -3.05 19.33
N MET A 123 0.03 -2.48 18.58
CA MET A 123 0.09 -2.41 17.11
C MET A 123 0.48 -1.00 16.68
N MET A 124 1.53 -0.90 15.86
CA MET A 124 1.97 0.37 15.29
C MET A 124 1.81 0.38 13.76
N TYR A 125 1.11 1.40 13.24
CA TYR A 125 0.92 1.60 11.80
C TYR A 125 1.79 2.71 11.23
N PHE A 126 2.52 2.43 10.15
CA PHE A 126 3.36 3.36 9.41
C PHE A 126 2.73 3.66 8.05
N HIS A 127 2.34 4.92 7.81
CA HIS A 127 1.82 5.35 6.51
C HIS A 127 2.93 5.51 5.45
N GLY A 128 2.52 5.69 4.19
CA GLY A 128 3.40 5.84 3.04
C GLY A 128 3.69 7.28 2.61
N TYR A 129 4.24 7.40 1.41
CA TYR A 129 4.57 8.67 0.75
C TYR A 129 3.35 9.58 0.58
N THR A 130 3.47 10.85 0.99
CA THR A 130 2.41 11.88 0.93
C THR A 130 1.12 11.59 1.69
N GLU A 131 1.09 10.51 2.47
CA GLU A 131 -0.05 10.19 3.32
C GLU A 131 -0.04 11.02 4.60
N THR A 132 -1.24 11.28 5.11
CA THR A 132 -1.48 12.01 6.35
C THR A 132 -2.53 11.24 7.16
N PRO A 133 -2.66 11.50 8.47
CA PRO A 133 -3.69 10.86 9.30
C PRO A 133 -5.13 11.02 8.77
N ASP A 134 -5.38 12.04 7.95
CA ASP A 134 -6.70 12.29 7.37
C ASP A 134 -7.01 11.50 6.09
N LYS A 135 -6.01 10.85 5.49
CA LYS A 135 -6.17 10.06 4.27
C LYS A 135 -6.99 8.79 4.53
N GLU A 136 -7.76 8.40 3.52
CA GLU A 136 -8.56 7.15 3.52
C GLU A 136 -7.71 5.95 3.91
N SER A 137 -6.50 5.83 3.34
CA SER A 137 -5.57 4.73 3.59
C SER A 137 -5.23 4.56 5.07
N VAL A 138 -5.02 5.66 5.79
CA VAL A 138 -4.77 5.63 7.23
C VAL A 138 -6.06 5.34 7.99
N LYS A 139 -7.12 6.09 7.72
CA LYS A 139 -8.40 5.95 8.44
C LYS A 139 -8.97 4.54 8.37
N VAL A 140 -8.90 3.89 7.22
CA VAL A 140 -9.43 2.54 7.00
C VAL A 140 -8.65 1.50 7.82
N VAL A 141 -7.31 1.52 7.77
CA VAL A 141 -6.48 0.56 8.53
C VAL A 141 -6.62 0.79 10.03
N MET A 142 -6.54 2.05 10.47
CA MET A 142 -6.64 2.41 11.88
C MET A 142 -8.01 2.05 12.46
N SER A 143 -9.10 2.36 11.75
CA SER A 143 -10.46 1.98 12.17
C SER A 143 -10.62 0.47 12.29
N ALA A 144 -10.06 -0.30 11.34
CA ALA A 144 -10.14 -1.75 11.35
C ALA A 144 -9.44 -2.35 12.59
N PHE A 145 -8.32 -1.78 13.02
CA PHE A 145 -7.62 -2.19 14.25
C PHE A 145 -8.31 -1.72 15.53
N ILE A 146 -8.81 -0.48 15.58
CA ILE A 146 -9.58 0.05 16.72
C ILE A 146 -10.79 -0.86 16.98
N ALA A 147 -11.50 -1.25 15.91
CA ALA A 147 -12.65 -2.15 15.99
C ALA A 147 -12.31 -3.56 16.50
N GLN A 148 -11.04 -3.99 16.47
CA GLN A 148 -10.65 -5.27 17.07
C GLN A 148 -10.73 -5.26 18.59
N ALA A 149 -10.60 -4.08 19.23
CA ALA A 149 -10.55 -3.92 20.69
C ALA A 149 -9.56 -4.89 21.38
N LYS A 150 -8.41 -5.15 20.73
CA LYS A 150 -7.40 -6.14 21.16
C LYS A 150 -5.99 -5.57 21.27
N TYR A 151 -5.77 -4.31 20.91
CA TYR A 151 -4.45 -3.71 20.82
C TYR A 151 -4.44 -2.31 21.42
N ASN A 152 -3.27 -1.90 21.93
CA ASN A 152 -2.90 -0.49 21.92
C ASN A 152 -2.63 -0.09 20.47
N VAL A 153 -3.47 0.78 19.91
CA VAL A 153 -3.41 1.16 18.49
C VAL A 153 -2.66 2.48 18.36
N ILE A 154 -1.46 2.43 17.80
CA ILE A 154 -0.58 3.60 17.64
C ILE A 154 -0.33 3.88 16.16
N PHE A 155 -0.58 5.10 15.73
CA PHE A 155 -0.17 5.60 14.42
C PHE A 155 1.16 6.34 14.51
N VAL A 156 2.11 5.96 13.67
CA VAL A 156 3.38 6.68 13.49
C VAL A 156 3.15 7.76 12.43
N ASP A 157 2.85 8.98 12.87
CA ASP A 157 2.62 10.14 12.01
C ASP A 157 3.97 10.79 11.68
N TRP A 158 4.49 10.46 10.50
CA TRP A 158 5.70 11.07 9.93
C TRP A 158 5.37 11.92 8.70
N SER A 159 4.12 12.40 8.59
CA SER A 159 3.57 13.10 7.42
C SER A 159 4.37 14.33 6.97
N LYS A 160 4.99 15.05 7.90
CA LYS A 160 5.88 16.17 7.60
C LYS A 160 7.22 15.73 7.00
N ALA A 161 7.74 14.58 7.42
CA ALA A 161 8.93 13.97 6.83
C ALA A 161 8.62 13.23 5.51
N ALA A 162 7.37 12.77 5.33
CA ALA A 162 6.80 12.21 4.10
C ALA A 162 6.57 13.28 2.99
N ALA A 163 7.52 14.20 2.84
CA ALA A 163 7.40 15.40 2.01
C ALA A 163 7.16 15.09 0.51
N PRO A 164 6.49 15.98 -0.25
CA PRO A 164 6.16 15.74 -1.66
C PRO A 164 7.33 15.63 -2.64
N LEU A 165 8.57 15.87 -2.21
CA LEU A 165 9.75 15.64 -3.03
C LEU A 165 10.35 14.29 -2.63
N TYR A 166 9.98 13.21 -3.33
CA TYR A 166 10.28 11.81 -2.98
C TYR A 166 11.71 11.50 -2.47
N PRO A 167 12.80 12.09 -3.01
CA PRO A 167 14.14 11.91 -2.43
C PRO A 167 14.25 12.26 -0.94
N ILE A 168 13.47 13.23 -0.44
CA ILE A 168 13.47 13.62 0.98
C ILE A 168 12.99 12.49 1.86
N PRO A 169 11.75 11.98 1.74
CA PRO A 169 11.30 10.87 2.58
C PRO A 169 12.11 9.59 2.36
N LEU A 170 12.62 9.34 1.16
CA LEU A 170 13.53 8.21 0.92
C LEU A 170 14.80 8.28 1.79
N MET A 171 15.36 9.48 2.01
CA MET A 171 16.51 9.66 2.89
C MET A 171 16.17 9.61 4.38
N LEU A 172 14.91 9.83 4.77
CA LEU A 172 14.49 9.93 6.17
C LEU A 172 13.81 8.67 6.71
N VAL A 173 13.31 7.80 5.83
CA VAL A 173 12.51 6.62 6.22
C VAL A 173 13.28 5.66 7.13
N SER A 174 14.60 5.53 6.96
CA SER A 174 15.44 4.69 7.82
C SER A 174 15.53 5.25 9.25
N GLU A 175 15.61 6.57 9.37
CA GLU A 175 15.66 7.30 10.63
C GLU A 175 14.31 7.27 11.35
N VAL A 176 13.20 7.33 10.62
CA VAL A 176 11.85 7.10 11.20
C VAL A 176 11.78 5.71 11.83
N GLY A 177 12.23 4.67 11.12
CA GLY A 177 12.31 3.31 11.66
C GLY A 177 13.23 3.22 12.89
N ARG A 178 14.41 3.84 12.84
CA ARG A 178 15.37 3.89 13.95
C ARG A 178 14.79 4.56 15.19
N MET A 179 14.06 5.67 15.02
CA MET A 179 13.41 6.36 16.14
C MET A 179 12.39 5.47 16.84
N VAL A 180 11.56 4.74 16.07
CA VAL A 180 10.58 3.82 16.64
C VAL A 180 11.27 2.64 17.32
N ALA A 181 12.31 2.06 16.70
CA ALA A 181 13.10 0.98 17.31
C ALA A 181 13.70 1.39 18.66
N TYR A 182 14.36 2.56 18.70
CA TYR A 182 14.93 3.11 19.93
C TYR A 182 13.86 3.28 21.01
N GLN A 183 12.68 3.75 20.63
CA GLN A 183 11.60 3.94 21.58
C GLN A 183 11.02 2.62 22.13
N LEU A 184 10.90 1.60 21.26
CA LEU A 184 10.47 0.26 21.66
C LEU A 184 11.50 -0.39 22.61
N ASP A 185 12.80 -0.27 22.30
CA ASP A 185 13.87 -0.74 23.17
C ASP A 185 13.78 -0.06 24.55
N ALA A 186 13.62 1.28 24.59
CA ALA A 186 13.51 2.02 25.84
C ALA A 186 12.26 1.65 26.67
N TRP A 187 11.10 1.48 26.01
CA TRP A 187 9.87 1.04 26.69
C TRP A 187 9.99 -0.39 27.23
N HIS A 188 10.69 -1.26 26.51
CA HIS A 188 10.95 -2.62 26.97
C HIS A 188 11.88 -2.67 28.18
N GLU A 189 13.00 -1.93 28.13
CA GLU A 189 13.95 -1.85 29.24
C GLU A 189 13.33 -1.25 30.50
N ALA A 190 12.38 -0.31 30.35
CA ALA A 190 11.62 0.25 31.46
C ALA A 190 10.53 -0.70 32.00
N GLY A 191 10.33 -1.88 31.39
CA GLY A 191 9.28 -2.83 31.77
C GLY A 191 7.86 -2.38 31.41
N ALA A 192 7.70 -1.38 30.54
CA ALA A 192 6.40 -0.81 30.19
C ALA A 192 5.64 -1.63 29.13
N LEU A 193 6.37 -2.37 28.30
CA LEU A 193 5.83 -3.39 27.40
C LEU A 193 6.85 -4.50 27.12
N SER A 194 6.39 -5.62 26.59
CA SER A 194 7.27 -6.68 26.09
C SER A 194 7.36 -6.63 24.57
N ILE A 195 8.57 -6.72 24.00
CA ILE A 195 8.79 -6.72 22.54
C ILE A 195 8.00 -7.85 21.84
N ASP A 196 7.83 -8.99 22.50
CA ASP A 196 7.07 -10.14 21.97
C ASP A 196 5.55 -9.89 21.84
N THR A 197 5.06 -8.74 22.27
CA THR A 197 3.66 -8.29 22.12
C THR A 197 3.49 -7.19 21.07
N VAL A 198 4.56 -6.84 20.35
CA VAL A 198 4.55 -5.76 19.34
C VAL A 198 4.19 -6.30 17.96
N TYR A 199 3.30 -5.59 17.25
CA TYR A 199 2.95 -5.84 15.86
C TYR A 199 3.15 -4.57 15.03
N LEU A 200 3.95 -4.63 13.98
CA LEU A 200 4.15 -3.49 13.08
C LEU A 200 3.44 -3.74 11.75
N VAL A 201 2.73 -2.73 11.25
CA VAL A 201 2.10 -2.74 9.93
C VAL A 201 2.53 -1.49 9.18
N GLY A 202 2.89 -1.61 7.90
CA GLY A 202 3.34 -0.45 7.14
C GLY A 202 2.97 -0.51 5.67
N HIS A 203 2.52 0.61 5.11
CA HIS A 203 2.21 0.74 3.68
C HIS A 203 3.30 1.49 2.93
N SER A 204 3.67 1.05 1.72
CA SER A 204 4.60 1.79 0.85
C SER A 204 5.97 2.04 1.53
N LEU A 205 6.41 3.30 1.65
CA LEU A 205 7.58 3.68 2.45
C LEU A 205 7.42 3.33 3.94
N GLY A 206 6.20 3.33 4.48
CA GLY A 206 5.91 2.85 5.83
C GLY A 206 6.20 1.37 6.01
N GLY A 207 6.01 0.54 4.97
CA GLY A 207 6.44 -0.87 4.99
C GLY A 207 7.95 -1.01 5.12
N GLN A 208 8.70 -0.14 4.44
CA GLN A 208 10.16 -0.04 4.59
C GLN A 208 10.53 0.46 6.00
N ALA A 209 9.84 1.48 6.52
CA ALA A 209 10.06 2.02 7.87
C ALA A 209 9.83 0.97 8.96
N ALA A 210 8.78 0.15 8.85
CA ALA A 210 8.53 -0.97 9.76
C ALA A 210 9.66 -2.01 9.70
N GLY A 211 10.18 -2.31 8.50
CA GLY A 211 11.37 -3.14 8.32
C GLY A 211 12.59 -2.57 9.02
N PHE A 212 12.87 -1.27 8.82
CA PHE A 212 13.95 -0.58 9.54
C PHE A 212 13.77 -0.60 11.05
N ALA A 213 12.55 -0.43 11.57
CA ALA A 213 12.29 -0.54 12.99
C ALA A 213 12.67 -1.94 13.51
N GLY A 214 12.30 -3.01 12.80
CA GLY A 214 12.71 -4.38 13.13
C GLY A 214 14.22 -4.65 13.00
N LYS A 215 14.91 -3.97 12.07
CA LYS A 215 16.39 -4.07 11.90
C LYS A 215 17.16 -3.36 13.01
N PHE A 216 16.69 -2.19 13.44
CA PHE A 216 17.39 -1.36 14.43
C PHE A 216 17.08 -1.73 15.87
N LEU A 217 16.04 -2.55 16.12
CA LEU A 217 15.70 -3.04 17.45
C LEU A 217 16.83 -3.91 18.02
N THR A 218 17.22 -3.66 19.27
CA THR A 218 18.34 -4.37 19.92
C THR A 218 17.94 -5.20 21.12
N LYS A 219 16.75 -4.97 21.70
CA LYS A 219 16.29 -5.60 22.95
C LYS A 219 15.25 -6.69 22.73
N GLY A 220 15.24 -7.30 21.55
CA GLY A 220 14.37 -8.42 21.22
C GLY A 220 14.18 -8.56 19.72
N LYS A 221 13.13 -9.28 19.34
CA LYS A 221 12.72 -9.43 17.94
C LYS A 221 11.23 -9.21 17.81
N ILE A 222 10.84 -8.29 16.91
CA ILE A 222 9.43 -8.05 16.59
C ILE A 222 8.79 -9.38 16.16
N PRO A 223 7.66 -9.81 16.77
CA PRO A 223 6.94 -11.01 16.37
C PRO A 223 6.47 -10.98 14.93
N ARG A 224 5.88 -9.86 14.50
CA ARG A 224 5.29 -9.75 13.17
C ARG A 224 5.47 -8.36 12.58
N ILE A 225 5.85 -8.33 11.30
CA ILE A 225 5.74 -7.17 10.42
C ILE A 225 4.82 -7.54 9.26
N THR A 226 3.76 -6.76 9.02
CA THR A 226 2.99 -6.86 7.78
C THR A 226 3.29 -5.67 6.88
N ALA A 227 3.82 -5.92 5.69
CA ALA A 227 4.15 -4.88 4.71
C ALA A 227 3.13 -4.86 3.57
N LEU A 228 2.49 -3.71 3.40
CA LEU A 228 1.43 -3.47 2.43
C LEU A 228 2.05 -2.76 1.23
N ASP A 229 2.36 -3.55 0.20
CA ASP A 229 3.00 -3.12 -1.05
C ASP A 229 4.23 -2.22 -0.82
N PRO A 230 5.28 -2.74 -0.16
CA PRO A 230 6.43 -1.94 0.27
C PRO A 230 7.09 -1.23 -0.92
N ALA A 231 7.53 0.01 -0.71
CA ALA A 231 8.00 0.87 -1.81
C ALA A 231 9.24 0.32 -2.53
N LEU A 232 9.25 0.39 -3.87
CA LEU A 232 10.37 -0.01 -4.73
C LEU A 232 11.36 1.11 -5.06
N PRO A 233 10.94 2.34 -5.46
CA PRO A 233 11.88 3.36 -5.92
C PRO A 233 12.89 3.74 -4.82
N GLY A 234 14.18 3.53 -5.10
CA GLY A 234 15.28 3.76 -4.14
C GLY A 234 15.74 2.52 -3.37
N PHE A 235 14.98 1.41 -3.43
CA PHE A 235 15.29 0.13 -2.77
C PHE A 235 15.66 -0.98 -3.77
N ASN A 236 15.65 -0.68 -5.07
CA ASN A 236 15.93 -1.62 -6.16
C ASN A 236 17.37 -1.56 -6.69
N ASN A 237 18.20 -0.67 -6.14
CA ASN A 237 19.57 -0.49 -6.59
C ASN A 237 20.54 -1.11 -5.57
N PRO A 238 21.21 -2.23 -5.89
CA PRO A 238 22.15 -2.88 -4.98
C PRO A 238 23.39 -2.04 -4.67
N ASN A 239 23.69 -1.02 -5.49
CA ASN A 239 24.78 -0.08 -5.24
C ASN A 239 24.39 1.04 -4.25
N LEU A 240 23.08 1.24 -4.02
CA LEU A 240 22.62 2.12 -2.95
C LEU A 240 22.67 1.31 -1.65
N ARG A 241 23.33 1.86 -0.62
CA ARG A 241 23.42 1.24 0.72
C ARG A 241 22.08 1.24 1.48
N THR A 242 20.98 1.60 0.82
CA THR A 242 19.64 1.55 1.42
C THR A 242 19.21 0.10 1.58
N SER A 243 19.39 -0.42 2.79
CA SER A 243 18.78 -1.68 3.22
C SER A 243 17.27 -1.61 3.01
N HIS A 244 16.66 -2.71 2.58
CA HIS A 244 15.21 -2.81 2.38
C HIS A 244 14.62 -3.80 3.39
N LEU A 245 13.30 -3.77 3.54
CA LEU A 245 12.54 -4.78 4.27
C LEU A 245 12.97 -6.19 3.84
N SER A 246 13.25 -7.06 4.81
CA SER A 246 13.56 -8.47 4.58
C SER A 246 12.95 -9.36 5.64
N SER A 247 12.84 -10.67 5.36
CA SER A 247 12.35 -11.67 6.30
C SER A 247 13.07 -11.66 7.64
N SER A 248 14.35 -11.29 7.67
CA SER A 248 15.16 -11.15 8.88
C SER A 248 14.68 -10.07 9.85
N ASP A 249 13.75 -9.20 9.49
CA ASP A 249 13.43 -7.99 10.27
C ASP A 249 12.47 -8.28 11.44
N ALA A 250 11.74 -9.41 11.38
CA ALA A 250 10.85 -9.90 12.44
C ALA A 250 10.86 -11.44 12.48
N LEU A 251 10.25 -12.04 13.49
CA LEU A 251 10.05 -13.50 13.55
C LEU A 251 9.11 -13.99 12.42
N PHE A 252 8.19 -13.14 12.00
CA PHE A 252 7.35 -13.34 10.83
C PHE A 252 7.18 -12.03 10.06
N VAL A 253 7.39 -12.09 8.74
CA VAL A 253 7.20 -10.95 7.84
C VAL A 253 6.26 -11.40 6.73
N ASP A 254 5.07 -10.82 6.66
CA ASP A 254 4.12 -11.09 5.59
C ASP A 254 3.91 -9.87 4.71
N VAL A 255 3.93 -10.07 3.39
CA VAL A 255 3.94 -8.99 2.40
C VAL A 255 2.78 -9.17 1.44
N ILE A 256 2.03 -8.08 1.18
CA ILE A 256 0.95 -8.06 0.19
C ILE A 256 1.40 -7.19 -0.97
N HIS A 257 1.70 -7.80 -2.12
CA HIS A 257 2.11 -7.11 -3.34
C HIS A 257 0.89 -6.80 -4.20
N THR A 258 0.67 -5.54 -4.56
CA THR A 258 -0.47 -5.13 -5.41
C THR A 258 -0.07 -4.23 -6.57
N ASP A 259 1.07 -3.56 -6.47
CA ASP A 259 1.67 -2.72 -7.52
C ASP A 259 3.15 -3.07 -7.76
N GLY A 260 3.47 -4.35 -7.67
CA GLY A 260 4.82 -4.89 -7.83
C GLY A 260 5.47 -4.49 -9.16
N GLY A 261 6.69 -3.94 -9.07
CA GLY A 261 7.49 -3.52 -10.21
C GLY A 261 7.26 -2.06 -10.61
N SER A 262 6.39 -1.34 -9.89
CA SER A 262 6.29 0.10 -10.03
C SER A 262 6.38 0.84 -8.71
N TYR A 263 5.27 1.11 -8.01
CA TYR A 263 5.38 1.71 -6.68
C TYR A 263 5.76 0.66 -5.64
N GLY A 264 5.25 -0.56 -5.75
CA GLY A 264 5.57 -1.68 -4.87
C GLY A 264 6.75 -2.53 -5.37
N VAL A 265 7.42 -3.22 -4.44
CA VAL A 265 8.44 -4.23 -4.76
C VAL A 265 7.78 -5.43 -5.45
N ALA A 266 8.41 -5.97 -6.50
CA ALA A 266 7.90 -7.13 -7.25
C ALA A 266 8.47 -8.48 -6.76
N TYR A 267 9.66 -8.48 -6.17
CA TYR A 267 10.31 -9.69 -5.68
C TYR A 267 9.94 -9.98 -4.22
N PRO A 268 10.02 -11.24 -3.76
CA PRO A 268 9.73 -11.57 -2.37
C PRO A 268 10.67 -10.85 -1.40
N THR A 269 10.10 -10.25 -0.35
CA THR A 269 10.84 -9.60 0.74
C THR A 269 10.45 -10.12 2.11
N GLY A 270 9.44 -11.00 2.20
CA GLY A 270 8.94 -11.56 3.43
C GLY A 270 9.35 -13.00 3.69
N HIS A 271 8.78 -13.52 4.78
CA HIS A 271 8.62 -14.95 5.02
C HIS A 271 7.48 -15.51 4.15
N ALA A 272 6.37 -14.78 4.06
CA ALA A 272 5.23 -15.10 3.22
C ALA A 272 4.87 -13.89 2.32
N ASP A 273 4.93 -14.10 1.00
CA ASP A 273 4.69 -13.03 0.03
C ASP A 273 3.46 -13.37 -0.79
N PHE A 274 2.42 -12.54 -0.67
CA PHE A 274 1.12 -12.72 -1.29
C PHE A 274 0.96 -11.81 -2.50
N TYR A 275 0.52 -12.38 -3.62
CA TYR A 275 0.40 -11.72 -4.92
C TYR A 275 -1.06 -11.77 -5.42
N PRO A 276 -1.99 -11.02 -4.79
CA PRO A 276 -3.37 -10.91 -5.26
C PRO A 276 -3.41 -10.42 -6.71
N ASN A 277 -4.15 -11.14 -7.54
CA ASN A 277 -4.32 -10.91 -8.98
C ASN A 277 -2.99 -10.91 -9.76
N GLY A 278 -1.96 -11.58 -9.22
CA GLY A 278 -0.60 -11.61 -9.75
C GLY A 278 0.34 -10.56 -9.16
N GLY A 279 -0.15 -9.73 -8.25
CA GLY A 279 0.61 -8.78 -7.43
C GLY A 279 1.31 -7.63 -8.15
N ALA A 280 1.07 -7.48 -9.45
CA ALA A 280 1.47 -6.33 -10.24
C ALA A 280 0.24 -5.50 -10.63
N ARG A 281 0.48 -4.26 -11.06
CA ARG A 281 -0.53 -3.51 -11.81
C ARG A 281 -1.00 -4.27 -13.05
N LEU A 282 -2.26 -4.18 -13.45
CA LEU A 282 -3.35 -3.41 -12.86
C LEU A 282 -4.23 -4.32 -11.99
N GLN A 283 -4.52 -3.90 -10.76
CA GLN A 283 -5.47 -4.61 -9.90
C GLN A 283 -6.91 -4.45 -10.43
N PRO A 284 -7.80 -5.45 -10.24
CA PRO A 284 -9.20 -5.34 -10.64
C PRO A 284 -9.86 -4.09 -10.06
N GLY A 285 -10.63 -3.38 -10.89
CA GLY A 285 -11.35 -2.15 -10.52
C GLY A 285 -10.50 -0.87 -10.49
N CYS A 286 -9.20 -0.94 -10.75
CA CYS A 286 -8.36 0.25 -10.89
C CYS A 286 -8.38 0.80 -12.33
N PRO A 287 -8.33 2.13 -12.50
CA PRO A 287 -8.34 2.76 -13.82
C PRO A 287 -7.00 2.56 -14.55
N ALA A 288 -7.08 2.29 -15.85
CA ALA A 288 -5.91 2.24 -16.72
C ALA A 288 -5.57 3.64 -17.26
N GLY A 289 -4.28 3.92 -17.49
CA GLY A 289 -3.86 5.19 -18.12
C GLY A 289 -4.08 6.43 -17.26
N ALA A 290 -4.13 6.26 -15.94
CA ALA A 290 -4.23 7.36 -15.00
C ALA A 290 -3.01 8.30 -15.10
N ARG A 291 -3.21 9.57 -14.75
CA ARG A 291 -2.13 10.55 -14.67
C ARG A 291 -1.16 10.14 -13.56
N ILE A 292 0.13 10.03 -13.88
CA ILE A 292 1.19 9.70 -12.91
C ILE A 292 1.03 10.52 -11.62
N LEU A 293 1.06 9.84 -10.47
CA LEU A 293 0.89 10.40 -9.13
C LEU A 293 -0.51 11.03 -8.86
N SER A 294 -1.55 10.63 -9.60
CA SER A 294 -2.94 10.87 -9.21
C SER A 294 -3.45 9.77 -8.27
N ASP A 295 -4.55 10.05 -7.56
CA ASP A 295 -5.22 9.05 -6.72
C ASP A 295 -5.62 7.79 -7.52
N ASP A 296 -6.06 7.99 -8.77
CA ASP A 296 -6.36 6.91 -9.72
C ASP A 296 -5.13 6.04 -10.06
N ASP A 297 -3.96 6.67 -10.22
CA ASP A 297 -2.69 5.97 -10.49
C ASP A 297 -2.20 5.18 -9.27
N PHE A 298 -2.46 5.67 -8.06
CA PHE A 298 -2.20 4.95 -6.82
C PHE A 298 -3.17 3.81 -6.53
N CYS A 299 -4.27 3.66 -7.28
CA CYS A 299 -5.30 2.67 -6.95
C CYS A 299 -4.76 1.25 -6.74
N SER A 300 -3.87 0.76 -7.62
CA SER A 300 -3.28 -0.59 -7.45
C SER A 300 -2.39 -0.66 -6.22
N HIS A 301 -1.64 0.40 -5.94
CA HIS A 301 -0.78 0.50 -4.75
C HIS A 301 -1.59 0.49 -3.44
N TRP A 302 -2.79 1.07 -3.48
CA TRP A 302 -3.73 1.15 -2.36
C TRP A 302 -4.57 -0.11 -2.13
N ARG A 303 -4.59 -1.05 -3.08
CA ARG A 303 -5.28 -2.33 -2.86
C ARG A 303 -4.71 -3.14 -1.70
N SER A 304 -3.42 -3.02 -1.43
CA SER A 304 -2.77 -3.74 -0.33
C SER A 304 -3.40 -3.43 1.02
N TRP A 305 -3.55 -2.16 1.37
CA TRP A 305 -4.19 -1.76 2.63
C TRP A 305 -5.70 -1.97 2.64
N ARG A 306 -6.38 -1.91 1.48
CA ARG A 306 -7.81 -2.25 1.38
C ARG A 306 -8.06 -3.74 1.65
N PHE A 307 -7.29 -4.62 1.02
CA PHE A 307 -7.37 -6.07 1.24
C PHE A 307 -7.00 -6.43 2.68
N PHE A 308 -5.94 -5.81 3.20
CA PHE A 308 -5.54 -6.02 4.58
C PHE A 308 -6.64 -5.58 5.55
N ALA A 309 -7.17 -4.37 5.43
CA ALA A 309 -8.25 -3.88 6.30
C ALA A 309 -9.51 -4.76 6.24
N GLU A 310 -9.92 -5.22 5.05
CA GLU A 310 -11.03 -6.17 4.93
C GLU A 310 -10.74 -7.50 5.64
N SER A 311 -9.48 -7.98 5.59
CA SER A 311 -9.07 -9.24 6.23
C SER A 311 -9.13 -9.22 7.76
N LEU A 312 -9.27 -8.05 8.40
CA LEU A 312 -9.47 -7.93 9.85
C LEU A 312 -10.91 -8.31 10.27
N ASN A 313 -11.85 -8.38 9.33
CA ASN A 313 -13.22 -8.79 9.64
C ASN A 313 -13.28 -10.31 9.86
N ALA A 314 -13.31 -10.72 11.14
CA ALA A 314 -13.29 -12.14 11.54
C ALA A 314 -14.49 -12.96 11.05
N THR A 315 -15.63 -12.32 10.75
CA THR A 315 -16.81 -13.01 10.18
C THR A 315 -16.90 -12.85 8.66
N GLY A 316 -15.94 -12.17 8.05
CA GLY A 316 -15.87 -11.95 6.60
C GLY A 316 -15.35 -13.16 5.83
N THR A 317 -15.52 -13.13 4.52
CA THR A 317 -14.92 -14.11 3.62
C THR A 317 -13.38 -14.02 3.71
N PRO A 318 -12.65 -15.13 3.91
CA PRO A 318 -11.19 -15.08 4.01
C PRO A 318 -10.55 -14.84 2.64
N PHE A 319 -9.39 -14.18 2.64
CA PHE A 319 -8.51 -14.11 1.48
C PHE A 319 -7.66 -15.39 1.40
N LEU A 320 -8.25 -16.46 0.86
CA LEU A 320 -7.51 -17.70 0.64
C LEU A 320 -6.52 -17.56 -0.52
N ALA A 321 -5.31 -18.07 -0.32
CA ALA A 321 -4.23 -18.07 -1.30
C ALA A 321 -3.55 -19.44 -1.34
N VAL A 322 -2.98 -19.79 -2.49
CA VAL A 322 -2.25 -21.05 -2.69
C VAL A 322 -0.78 -20.78 -2.99
N GLN A 323 0.09 -21.59 -2.38
CA GLN A 323 1.52 -21.51 -2.67
C GLN A 323 1.77 -21.90 -4.12
N CYS A 324 2.56 -21.11 -4.83
CA CYS A 324 2.88 -21.39 -6.22
C CYS A 324 4.23 -20.78 -6.60
N PRO A 325 5.04 -21.41 -7.46
CA PRO A 325 6.36 -20.89 -7.79
C PRO A 325 6.34 -19.63 -8.68
N SER A 326 5.20 -19.33 -9.32
CA SER A 326 5.04 -18.12 -10.13
C SER A 326 3.57 -17.86 -10.50
N MET A 327 3.28 -16.62 -10.92
CA MET A 327 2.00 -16.25 -11.51
C MET A 327 1.67 -17.07 -12.77
N GLU A 328 2.68 -17.49 -13.52
CA GLU A 328 2.52 -18.35 -14.70
C GLU A 328 2.01 -19.75 -14.32
N ALA A 329 2.57 -20.33 -13.25
CA ALA A 329 2.14 -21.62 -12.73
C ALA A 329 0.74 -21.54 -12.13
N PHE A 330 0.45 -20.47 -11.38
CA PHE A 330 -0.88 -20.22 -10.83
C PHE A 330 -1.90 -20.09 -11.96
N GLY A 331 -1.67 -19.18 -12.91
CA GLY A 331 -2.57 -18.94 -14.04
C GLY A 331 -2.75 -20.13 -15.00
N SER A 332 -1.98 -21.22 -14.86
CA SER A 332 -2.18 -22.46 -15.60
C SER A 332 -2.73 -23.62 -14.76
N GLY A 333 -3.21 -23.34 -13.54
CA GLY A 333 -3.85 -24.32 -12.66
C GLY A 333 -2.89 -25.32 -12.03
N ARG A 334 -1.56 -25.10 -12.11
CA ARG A 334 -0.55 -26.07 -11.61
C ARG A 334 -0.52 -26.19 -10.09
N CYS A 335 -1.17 -25.28 -9.38
CA CYS A 335 -1.15 -25.19 -7.92
C CYS A 335 -2.54 -25.36 -7.30
N SER A 336 -3.55 -25.78 -8.07
CA SER A 336 -4.95 -25.85 -7.62
C SER A 336 -5.21 -26.93 -6.54
N GLY A 337 -4.30 -27.87 -6.33
CA GLY A 337 -4.37 -28.87 -5.26
C GLY A 337 -3.55 -28.52 -4.01
N ASN A 338 -2.85 -27.39 -3.99
CA ASN A 338 -2.02 -27.01 -2.85
C ASN A 338 -2.92 -26.55 -1.69
N LYS A 339 -2.49 -26.85 -0.45
CA LYS A 339 -3.22 -26.45 0.75
C LYS A 339 -3.37 -24.92 0.80
N PRO A 340 -4.61 -24.39 0.92
CA PRO A 340 -4.82 -22.96 1.06
C PRO A 340 -4.26 -22.41 2.37
N VAL A 341 -3.82 -21.16 2.33
CA VAL A 341 -3.45 -20.33 3.49
C VAL A 341 -4.21 -19.01 3.42
N THR A 342 -4.29 -18.30 4.53
CA THR A 342 -4.97 -16.99 4.59
C THR A 342 -3.97 -15.86 4.40
N MET A 343 -4.27 -14.92 3.50
CA MET A 343 -3.59 -13.64 3.36
C MET A 343 -4.16 -12.61 4.34
N GLY A 344 -3.32 -11.70 4.82
CA GLY A 344 -3.74 -10.54 5.63
C GLY A 344 -3.65 -10.78 7.13
N TYR A 345 -4.50 -10.13 7.93
CA TYR A 345 -4.42 -10.14 9.38
C TYR A 345 -4.40 -11.55 9.99
N HIS A 346 -5.12 -12.50 9.40
CA HIS A 346 -5.18 -13.89 9.83
C HIS A 346 -4.08 -14.81 9.23
N ALA A 347 -3.05 -14.27 8.56
CA ALA A 347 -1.93 -15.07 8.08
C ALA A 347 -1.19 -15.75 9.25
N HIS A 348 -1.01 -17.07 9.13
CA HIS A 348 -0.41 -17.86 10.20
C HIS A 348 1.11 -17.58 10.29
N PRO A 349 1.70 -17.37 11.48
CA PRO A 349 3.12 -17.04 11.64
C PRO A 349 4.13 -18.05 11.10
N SER A 350 3.72 -19.30 10.86
CA SER A 350 4.56 -20.34 10.24
C SER A 350 4.47 -20.37 8.71
N THR A 351 3.64 -19.54 8.09
CA THR A 351 3.45 -19.52 6.63
C THR A 351 4.74 -19.08 5.95
N ARG A 352 5.23 -19.86 4.96
CA ARG A 352 6.46 -19.56 4.24
C ARG A 352 6.29 -19.74 2.74
N GLY A 353 6.83 -18.82 1.95
CA GLY A 353 6.89 -18.90 0.49
C GLY A 353 6.03 -17.88 -0.25
N THR A 354 5.79 -18.15 -1.53
CA THR A 354 5.08 -17.25 -2.45
C THR A 354 3.69 -17.76 -2.73
N PHE A 355 2.69 -16.90 -2.53
CA PHE A 355 1.27 -17.26 -2.59
C PHE A 355 0.51 -16.39 -3.58
N PHE A 356 -0.44 -17.00 -4.28
CA PHE A 356 -1.28 -16.33 -5.28
C PHE A 356 -2.76 -16.56 -4.97
N LEU A 357 -3.55 -15.56 -5.31
CA LEU A 357 -5.00 -15.53 -5.17
C LEU A 357 -5.60 -14.52 -6.15
N GLU A 358 -6.89 -14.62 -6.41
CA GLU A 358 -7.68 -13.64 -7.15
C GLU A 358 -8.68 -12.95 -6.20
N THR A 359 -8.91 -11.66 -6.41
CA THR A 359 -9.86 -10.86 -5.63
C THR A 359 -10.97 -10.30 -6.53
N GLY A 360 -11.97 -9.67 -5.92
CA GLY A 360 -12.95 -8.81 -6.60
C GLY A 360 -12.37 -7.44 -6.98
N ASP A 361 -13.14 -6.69 -7.76
CA ASP A 361 -12.88 -5.30 -8.15
C ASP A 361 -13.53 -4.26 -7.21
N LYS A 362 -14.46 -4.69 -6.35
CA LYS A 362 -15.15 -3.89 -5.33
C LYS A 362 -15.30 -4.69 -4.03
N LEU A 363 -15.64 -3.99 -2.94
CA LEU A 363 -15.93 -4.61 -1.65
C LEU A 363 -17.18 -5.51 -1.72
N PRO A 364 -17.22 -6.65 -0.99
CA PRO A 364 -16.05 -7.32 -0.41
C PRO A 364 -15.13 -7.87 -1.53
N PHE A 365 -13.82 -7.63 -1.39
CA PHE A 365 -12.82 -8.09 -2.36
C PHE A 365 -12.51 -9.57 -2.20
N ALA A 366 -12.63 -10.13 -0.99
CA ALA A 366 -12.32 -11.52 -0.73
C ALA A 366 -13.28 -12.46 -1.48
N LYS A 367 -12.71 -13.53 -2.06
CA LYS A 367 -13.45 -14.53 -2.84
C LYS A 367 -13.50 -15.92 -2.20
N GLY A 368 -12.84 -16.12 -1.04
CA GLY A 368 -12.75 -17.43 -0.41
C GLY A 368 -12.16 -18.46 -1.37
N GLU A 369 -12.79 -19.63 -1.45
CA GLU A 369 -12.37 -20.74 -2.34
C GLU A 369 -12.36 -20.36 -3.83
N ALA A 370 -13.22 -19.43 -4.26
CA ALA A 370 -13.18 -18.96 -5.65
C ALA A 370 -11.91 -18.13 -5.95
N GLY A 371 -11.24 -17.60 -4.91
CA GLY A 371 -10.01 -16.82 -5.04
C GLY A 371 -8.77 -17.66 -5.36
N ILE A 372 -8.76 -18.96 -5.01
CA ILE A 372 -7.62 -19.85 -5.29
C ILE A 372 -7.70 -20.49 -6.69
N THR A 373 -8.79 -20.23 -7.42
CA THR A 373 -8.97 -20.70 -8.80
C THR A 373 -8.58 -19.61 -9.79
N PRO A 374 -7.72 -19.89 -10.79
CA PRO A 374 -7.29 -18.90 -11.76
C PRO A 374 -8.44 -18.34 -12.60
N SER A 375 -8.59 -17.01 -12.62
CA SER A 375 -9.55 -16.33 -13.48
C SER A 375 -9.13 -16.35 -14.97
N PRO A 376 -10.03 -16.06 -15.93
CA PRO A 376 -9.65 -15.82 -17.32
C PRO A 376 -8.54 -14.77 -17.47
N SER A 377 -8.56 -13.73 -16.64
CA SER A 377 -7.50 -12.71 -16.58
C SER A 377 -6.17 -13.29 -16.10
N ALA A 378 -6.18 -14.18 -15.10
CA ALA A 378 -5.01 -14.90 -14.61
C ALA A 378 -4.39 -15.79 -15.71
N MET A 379 -5.24 -16.54 -16.44
CA MET A 379 -4.82 -17.37 -17.56
C MET A 379 -4.20 -16.53 -18.69
N ALA A 380 -4.81 -15.40 -19.02
CA ALA A 380 -4.28 -14.47 -20.03
C ALA A 380 -2.92 -13.88 -19.61
N ARG A 381 -2.76 -13.50 -18.33
CA ARG A 381 -1.47 -13.07 -17.76
C ARG A 381 -0.41 -14.16 -17.90
N ALA A 382 -0.71 -15.40 -17.51
CA ALA A 382 0.21 -16.53 -17.64
C ALA A 382 0.64 -16.78 -19.10
N ARG A 383 -0.29 -16.70 -20.07
CA ARG A 383 0.03 -16.84 -21.49
C ARG A 383 1.00 -15.76 -21.98
N ARG A 384 0.81 -14.49 -21.58
CA ARG A 384 1.71 -13.39 -21.92
C ARG A 384 3.12 -13.58 -21.35
N LEU A 385 3.22 -14.01 -20.08
CA LEU A 385 4.51 -14.28 -19.43
C LEU A 385 5.29 -15.41 -20.15
N ARG A 386 4.59 -16.48 -20.56
CA ARG A 386 5.19 -17.58 -21.36
C ARG A 386 5.76 -17.09 -22.68
N GLN A 387 5.02 -16.25 -23.40
CA GLN A 387 5.45 -15.71 -24.69
C GLN A 387 6.66 -14.79 -24.55
N SER A 388 6.68 -13.95 -23.51
CA SER A 388 7.81 -13.06 -23.22
C SER A 388 9.10 -13.87 -22.94
N ARG A 389 9.01 -14.91 -22.10
CA ARG A 389 10.15 -15.79 -21.81
C ARG A 389 10.69 -16.46 -23.07
N ARG A 390 9.81 -17.03 -23.92
CA ARG A 390 10.26 -17.66 -25.17
C ARG A 390 11.01 -16.69 -26.08
N ARG A 391 10.54 -15.44 -26.21
CA ARG A 391 11.23 -14.43 -27.03
C ARG A 391 12.64 -14.11 -26.51
N PHE A 392 12.87 -14.17 -25.20
CA PHE A 392 14.20 -13.97 -24.61
C PHE A 392 15.17 -15.15 -24.83
N PHE A 393 14.69 -16.33 -25.18
CA PHE A 393 15.54 -17.51 -25.47
C PHE A 393 15.84 -17.70 -26.97
N PHE A 394 15.24 -16.90 -27.86
CA PHE A 394 15.48 -16.93 -29.30
C PHE A 394 16.34 -15.75 -29.81
N PHE A 395 16.83 -14.91 -28.91
CA PHE A 395 17.92 -13.95 -29.10
C PHE A 395 19.05 -14.34 -28.17
#